data_AF-A0A834ZQ03-F1
#
_entry.id   AF-A0A834ZQ03-F1
#
_cell.length_a   1.000
_cell.length_b   1.000
_cell.length_c   1.000
_cell.angle_alpha   90.00
_cell.angle_beta   90.00
_cell.angle_gamma   90.00
#
_symmetry.space_group_name_H-M   'P 1'
#
loop_
_entity.id
_entity.type
_entity.pdbx_description
1 polymer ?
#
loop_
_entity_poly.entity_id
_entity_poly.type
_entity_poly.pdbx_seq_one_letter_code
_entity_poly.pdbx_strand_id
1 'polypeptide(L)'
;MASTSASRGDGGAGRIRTAASTLSSDSQSLIAEIRKGLIMMKEIAVDLEKDNQSQMVKELEDAVVELLTASDDCTHFSSAVQSVGNGYHLGDEATDFKKLFEDEVEKLKATSSSVSQNHPLLRQFKQAIWCIKILSVLITSLQNVHHEGQPMPGEEQEDIVMTSTQSNLLNITCPLSGKPVIELADPVRSMDCKHIYEKKAVLHYIKSKSASSICPVAGCPKILQAGRVVCDPLLLIEIDEMRSMSKQTAIPTVVEDFTELDDED
;
A
#
# COMPACT_ATOMS: atom_id res chain seq x y z
N MET A 1 -22.06 -56.34 -24.14
CA MET A 1 -20.82 -56.16 -23.35
C MET A 1 -20.15 -54.90 -23.84
N ALA A 2 -20.42 -53.75 -23.22
CA ALA A 2 -19.75 -52.49 -23.53
C ALA A 2 -18.91 -52.10 -22.31
N SER A 3 -17.60 -52.29 -22.43
CA SER A 3 -16.63 -51.93 -21.40
C SER A 3 -16.40 -50.42 -21.45
N THR A 4 -16.97 -49.70 -20.49
CA THR A 4 -16.61 -48.29 -20.25
C THR A 4 -15.32 -48.23 -19.45
N SER A 5 -14.19 -48.16 -20.15
CA SER A 5 -12.90 -47.79 -19.58
C SER A 5 -12.91 -46.29 -19.26
N ALA A 6 -13.40 -45.94 -18.07
CA ALA A 6 -13.25 -44.59 -17.54
C ALA A 6 -11.75 -44.33 -17.28
N SER A 7 -11.23 -43.27 -17.92
CA SER A 7 -9.90 -42.73 -17.69
C SER A 7 -9.71 -42.45 -16.19
N ARG A 8 -8.97 -43.33 -15.51
CA ARG A 8 -8.60 -43.20 -14.08
C ARG A 8 -7.35 -42.33 -13.85
N GLY A 9 -6.71 -41.84 -14.91
CA GLY A 9 -5.43 -41.13 -14.86
C GLY A 9 -5.51 -39.63 -14.54
N ASP A 10 -6.65 -38.97 -14.78
CA ASP A 10 -6.74 -37.49 -14.65
C ASP A 10 -7.18 -37.02 -13.25
N GLY A 11 -7.86 -37.90 -12.49
CA GLY A 11 -8.48 -37.53 -11.22
C GLY A 11 -7.51 -37.23 -10.08
N GLY A 12 -6.31 -37.84 -10.06
CA GLY A 12 -5.33 -37.62 -8.99
C GLY A 12 -4.58 -36.29 -9.10
N ALA A 13 -4.09 -35.96 -10.30
CA ALA A 13 -3.42 -34.69 -10.56
C ALA A 13 -4.40 -33.50 -10.43
N GLY A 14 -5.64 -33.66 -10.90
CA GLY A 14 -6.68 -32.65 -10.72
C GLY A 14 -7.01 -32.36 -9.24
N ARG A 15 -7.01 -33.38 -8.38
CA ARG A 15 -7.22 -33.21 -6.92
C ARG A 15 -6.06 -32.46 -6.25
N ILE A 16 -4.82 -32.78 -6.61
CA ILE A 16 -3.63 -32.11 -6.08
C ILE A 16 -3.63 -30.63 -6.50
N ARG A 17 -3.92 -30.34 -7.77
CA ARG A 17 -4.06 -28.96 -8.27
C ARG A 17 -5.13 -28.18 -7.50
N THR A 18 -6.28 -28.80 -7.25
CA THR A 18 -7.39 -28.16 -6.51
C THR A 18 -7.01 -27.90 -5.04
N ALA A 19 -6.31 -28.83 -4.40
CA ALA A 19 -5.81 -28.65 -3.04
C ALA A 19 -4.78 -27.51 -2.98
N ALA A 20 -3.84 -27.47 -3.94
CA ALA A 20 -2.85 -26.41 -4.04
C ALA A 20 -3.47 -25.02 -4.28
N SER A 21 -4.50 -24.93 -5.14
CA SER A 21 -5.21 -23.66 -5.37
C SER A 21 -5.97 -23.20 -4.12
N THR A 22 -6.57 -24.12 -3.37
CA THR A 22 -7.28 -23.80 -2.12
C THR A 22 -6.29 -23.27 -1.07
N LEU A 23 -5.19 -24.00 -0.84
CA LEU A 23 -4.16 -23.60 0.12
C LEU A 23 -3.49 -22.27 -0.28
N SER A 24 -3.28 -22.04 -1.58
CA SER A 24 -2.76 -20.76 -2.05
C SER A 24 -3.75 -19.62 -1.82
N SER A 25 -5.06 -19.84 -2.06
CA SER A 25 -6.10 -18.85 -1.78
C SER A 25 -6.17 -18.49 -0.30
N ASP A 26 -6.14 -19.48 0.58
CA ASP A 26 -6.15 -19.28 2.04
C ASP A 26 -4.91 -18.49 2.48
N SER A 27 -3.74 -18.82 1.91
CA SER A 27 -2.49 -18.11 2.18
C SER A 27 -2.56 -16.65 1.74
N GLN A 28 -3.16 -16.35 0.58
CA GLN A 28 -3.37 -14.96 0.12
C GLN A 28 -4.31 -14.19 1.05
N SER A 29 -5.36 -14.84 1.56
CA SER A 29 -6.25 -14.23 2.55
C SER A 29 -5.49 -13.87 3.83
N LEU A 30 -4.64 -14.77 4.34
CA LEU A 30 -3.82 -14.51 5.52
C LEU A 30 -2.83 -13.36 5.29
N ILE A 31 -2.15 -13.32 4.14
CA ILE A 31 -1.24 -12.22 3.77
C ILE A 31 -1.98 -10.88 3.73
N ALA A 32 -3.23 -10.85 3.24
CA ALA A 32 -4.04 -9.65 3.24
C ALA A 32 -4.37 -9.16 4.66
N GLU A 33 -4.70 -10.07 5.59
CA GLU A 33 -4.92 -9.73 7.00
C GLU A 33 -3.63 -9.24 7.69
N ILE A 34 -2.47 -9.87 7.43
CA ILE A 34 -1.18 -9.41 7.94
C ILE A 34 -0.89 -7.97 7.50
N ARG A 35 -1.14 -7.64 6.22
CA ARG A 35 -0.95 -6.28 5.70
C ARG A 35 -1.86 -5.26 6.37
N LYS A 36 -3.11 -5.62 6.70
CA LYS A 36 -4.00 -4.75 7.49
C LYS A 36 -3.44 -4.53 8.89
N GLY A 37 -2.95 -5.58 9.54
CA GLY A 37 -2.30 -5.50 10.84
C GLY A 37 -1.11 -4.54 10.84
N LEU A 38 -0.27 -4.58 9.80
CA LEU A 38 0.86 -3.66 9.64
C LEU A 38 0.44 -2.18 9.53
N ILE A 39 -0.70 -1.89 8.89
CA ILE A 39 -1.26 -0.54 8.84
C ILE A 39 -1.70 -0.09 10.23
N MET A 40 -2.38 -0.96 11.00
CA MET A 40 -2.75 -0.65 12.38
C MET A 40 -1.53 -0.42 13.26
N MET A 41 -0.47 -1.24 13.11
CA MET A 41 0.79 -1.05 13.82
C MET A 41 1.44 0.30 13.50
N LYS A 42 1.35 0.80 12.27
CA LYS A 42 1.79 2.15 11.91
C LYS A 42 1.02 3.22 12.69
N GLU A 43 -0.29 3.11 12.77
CA GLU A 43 -1.13 4.08 13.52
C GLU A 43 -0.79 4.07 15.00
N ILE A 44 -0.63 2.89 15.60
CA ILE A 44 -0.18 2.74 16.98
C ILE A 44 1.20 3.36 17.17
N ALA A 45 2.15 3.12 16.26
CA ALA A 45 3.49 3.70 16.35
C ALA A 45 3.47 5.24 16.31
N VAL A 46 2.57 5.83 15.52
CA VAL A 46 2.35 7.27 15.46
C VAL A 46 1.86 7.80 16.81
N ASP A 47 0.90 7.12 17.45
CA ASP A 47 0.38 7.55 18.75
C ASP A 47 1.40 7.36 19.88
N LEU A 48 2.14 6.24 19.89
CA LEU A 48 3.25 6.00 20.82
C LEU A 48 4.33 7.09 20.70
N GLU A 49 4.63 7.56 19.49
CA GLU A 49 5.60 8.64 19.29
C GLU A 49 5.07 10.00 19.79
N LYS A 50 3.77 10.28 19.64
CA LYS A 50 3.14 11.49 20.24
C LYS A 50 3.24 11.48 21.77
N ASP A 51 3.13 10.30 22.37
CA ASP A 51 3.27 10.10 23.82
C ASP A 51 4.75 10.00 24.28
N ASN A 52 5.71 10.27 23.37
CA ASN A 52 7.16 10.19 23.61
C ASN A 52 7.64 8.80 24.07
N GLN A 53 6.94 7.73 23.71
CA GLN A 53 7.29 6.35 24.03
C GLN A 53 8.22 5.74 22.98
N SER A 54 9.34 6.42 22.68
CA SER A 54 10.24 6.04 21.57
C SER A 54 10.83 4.62 21.68
N GLN A 55 10.96 4.08 22.89
CA GLN A 55 11.40 2.69 23.11
C GLN A 55 10.36 1.68 22.59
N MET A 56 9.06 1.91 22.87
CA MET A 56 7.98 1.07 22.37
C MET A 56 7.81 1.20 20.86
N VAL A 57 8.04 2.39 20.30
CA VAL A 57 8.07 2.61 18.84
C VAL A 57 9.15 1.77 18.18
N LYS A 58 10.34 1.66 18.80
CA LYS A 58 11.44 0.84 18.29
C LYS A 58 11.11 -0.66 18.35
N GLU A 59 10.56 -1.12 19.46
CA GLU A 59 10.11 -2.52 19.60
C GLU A 59 9.03 -2.87 18.56
N LEU A 60 8.12 -1.94 18.29
CA LEU A 60 7.10 -2.09 17.26
C LEU A 60 7.69 -2.07 15.85
N GLU A 61 8.72 -1.27 15.59
CA GLU A 61 9.46 -1.30 14.31
C GLU A 61 10.12 -2.66 14.07
N ASP A 62 10.81 -3.20 15.08
CA ASP A 62 11.46 -4.51 15.00
C ASP A 62 10.42 -5.63 14.73
N ALA A 63 9.27 -5.59 15.42
CA ALA A 63 8.16 -6.52 15.19
C ALA A 63 7.55 -6.39 13.78
N VAL A 64 7.44 -5.17 13.25
CA VAL A 64 6.97 -4.91 11.87
C VAL A 64 7.93 -5.51 10.85
N VAL A 65 9.25 -5.40 11.07
CA VAL A 65 10.27 -6.00 10.18
C VAL A 65 10.18 -7.52 10.19
N GLU A 66 10.02 -8.13 11.37
CA GLU A 66 9.85 -9.59 11.49
C GLU A 66 8.56 -10.06 10.80
N LEU A 67 7.44 -9.39 11.03
CA LEU A 67 6.16 -9.73 10.43
C LEU A 67 6.15 -9.57 8.90
N LEU A 68 6.85 -8.55 8.38
CA LEU A 68 7.04 -8.37 6.94
C LEU A 68 7.85 -9.52 6.33
N THR A 69 8.94 -9.92 6.99
CA THR A 69 9.77 -11.06 6.56
C THR A 69 8.94 -12.34 6.52
N ALA A 70 8.14 -12.60 7.56
CA ALA A 70 7.24 -13.76 7.60
C ALA A 70 6.16 -13.70 6.50
N SER A 71 5.59 -12.52 6.21
CA SER A 71 4.62 -12.32 5.13
C SER A 71 5.23 -12.60 3.75
N ASP A 72 6.47 -12.19 3.52
CA ASP A 72 7.19 -12.45 2.29
C ASP A 72 7.44 -13.96 2.15
N ASP A 73 7.93 -14.63 3.19
CA ASP A 73 8.08 -16.09 3.20
C ASP A 73 6.75 -16.81 2.90
N CYS A 74 5.63 -16.39 3.52
CA CYS A 74 4.30 -16.92 3.19
C CYS A 74 3.93 -16.74 1.72
N THR A 75 4.30 -15.62 1.11
CA THR A 75 4.06 -15.36 -0.32
C THR A 75 4.88 -16.31 -1.20
N HIS A 76 6.13 -16.57 -0.84
CA HIS A 76 7.02 -17.50 -1.55
C HIS A 76 6.51 -18.94 -1.42
N PHE A 77 6.12 -19.35 -0.20
CA PHE A 77 5.54 -20.68 0.04
C PHE A 77 4.24 -20.87 -0.71
N SER A 78 3.32 -19.90 -0.70
CA SER A 78 2.08 -19.95 -1.47
C SER A 78 2.35 -20.13 -2.97
N SER A 79 3.35 -19.41 -3.50
CA SER A 79 3.72 -19.48 -4.90
C SER A 79 4.33 -20.84 -5.25
N ALA A 80 5.19 -21.39 -4.39
CA ALA A 80 5.77 -22.72 -4.54
C ALA A 80 4.69 -23.81 -4.52
N VAL A 81 3.75 -23.77 -3.54
CA VAL A 81 2.62 -24.71 -3.48
C VAL A 81 1.81 -24.68 -4.78
N GLN A 82 1.50 -23.49 -5.28
CA GLN A 82 0.73 -23.33 -6.50
C GLN A 82 1.49 -23.83 -7.73
N SER A 83 2.79 -23.54 -7.83
CA SER A 83 3.68 -24.02 -8.91
C SER A 83 3.74 -25.54 -8.94
N VAL A 84 4.00 -26.18 -7.79
CA VAL A 84 4.02 -27.64 -7.64
C VAL A 84 2.67 -28.25 -8.02
N GLY A 85 1.56 -27.69 -7.53
CA GLY A 85 0.22 -28.20 -7.85
C GLY A 85 -0.16 -28.08 -9.32
N ASN A 86 0.31 -27.02 -10.01
CA ASN A 86 0.04 -26.82 -11.43
C ASN A 86 0.91 -27.71 -12.32
N GLY A 87 2.18 -27.90 -11.95
CA GLY A 87 3.17 -28.70 -12.70
C GLY A 87 3.12 -30.21 -12.41
N TYR A 88 2.35 -30.65 -11.42
CA TYR A 88 2.27 -32.06 -11.05
C TYR A 88 1.55 -32.90 -12.12
N HIS A 89 2.22 -33.99 -12.53
CA HIS A 89 1.66 -35.05 -13.35
C HIS A 89 1.86 -36.41 -12.66
N LEU A 90 0.89 -37.31 -12.82
CA LEU A 90 1.00 -38.68 -12.32
C LEU A 90 2.09 -39.43 -13.08
N GLY A 91 3.17 -39.78 -12.39
CA GLY A 91 4.21 -40.69 -12.88
C GLY A 91 4.02 -42.12 -12.36
N ASP A 92 4.78 -43.06 -12.91
CA ASP A 92 4.76 -44.48 -12.51
C ASP A 92 5.45 -44.72 -11.15
N GLU A 93 6.25 -43.76 -10.66
CA GLU A 93 6.99 -43.84 -9.39
C GLU A 93 6.40 -42.88 -8.33
N ALA A 94 6.55 -43.25 -7.06
CA ALA A 94 6.08 -42.43 -5.95
C ALA A 94 6.78 -41.06 -5.93
N THR A 95 5.99 -39.99 -5.84
CA THR A 95 6.51 -38.62 -5.86
C THR A 95 6.90 -38.15 -4.46
N ASP A 96 8.12 -37.64 -4.31
CA ASP A 96 8.56 -36.93 -3.10
C ASP A 96 8.13 -35.46 -3.15
N PHE A 97 6.94 -35.18 -2.62
CA PHE A 97 6.38 -33.83 -2.57
C PHE A 97 7.18 -32.87 -1.69
N LYS A 98 7.90 -33.39 -0.68
CA LYS A 98 8.70 -32.55 0.20
C LYS A 98 9.87 -31.97 -0.58
N LYS A 99 10.61 -32.83 -1.27
CA LYS A 99 11.74 -32.41 -2.11
C LYS A 99 11.30 -31.48 -3.24
N LEU A 100 10.21 -31.80 -3.94
CA LEU A 100 9.68 -30.92 -5.00
C LEU A 100 9.32 -29.53 -4.51
N PHE A 101 8.76 -29.43 -3.30
CA PHE A 101 8.42 -28.15 -2.70
C PHE A 101 9.68 -27.37 -2.29
N GLU A 102 10.64 -28.02 -1.63
CA GLU A 102 11.92 -27.43 -1.23
C GLU A 102 12.70 -26.89 -2.45
N ASP A 103 12.82 -27.70 -3.51
CA ASP A 103 13.49 -27.32 -4.77
C ASP A 103 12.83 -26.08 -5.42
N GLU A 104 11.49 -26.02 -5.43
CA GLU A 104 10.76 -24.89 -6.00
C GLU A 104 10.86 -23.62 -5.13
N VAL A 105 10.90 -23.77 -3.80
CA VAL A 105 11.15 -22.66 -2.88
C VAL A 105 12.56 -22.08 -3.09
N GLU A 106 13.58 -22.92 -3.22
CA GLU A 106 14.96 -22.47 -3.47
C GLU A 106 15.06 -21.71 -4.79
N LYS A 107 14.43 -22.22 -5.86
CA LYS A 107 14.35 -21.55 -7.16
C LYS A 107 13.67 -20.17 -7.09
N LEU A 108 12.56 -20.06 -6.35
CA LEU A 108 11.86 -18.79 -6.17
C LEU A 108 12.66 -17.80 -5.32
N LYS A 109 13.37 -18.27 -4.28
CA LYS A 109 14.26 -17.45 -3.45
C LYS A 109 15.47 -16.94 -4.24
N ALA A 110 16.07 -17.76 -5.10
CA ALA A 110 17.18 -17.36 -5.97
C ALA A 110 16.81 -16.23 -6.95
N THR A 111 15.53 -16.18 -7.35
CA THR A 111 15.00 -15.13 -8.24
C THR A 111 14.68 -13.82 -7.50
N SER A 112 14.53 -13.88 -6.17
CA SER A 112 13.96 -12.79 -5.35
C SER A 112 15.00 -12.03 -4.50
N SER A 113 16.29 -12.30 -4.71
CA SER A 113 17.42 -11.67 -4.00
C SER A 113 17.47 -10.16 -4.25
N SER A 114 16.80 -9.35 -3.41
CA SER A 114 17.18 -7.94 -3.10
C SER A 114 16.18 -7.13 -2.23
N VAL A 115 15.02 -7.64 -1.80
CA VAL A 115 13.93 -6.75 -1.36
C VAL A 115 13.50 -6.91 0.11
N SER A 116 14.41 -6.73 1.08
CA SER A 116 13.96 -6.55 2.48
C SER A 116 13.99 -5.07 2.94
N GLN A 117 14.97 -4.27 2.49
CA GLN A 117 15.10 -2.88 2.94
C GLN A 117 14.26 -1.85 2.17
N ASN A 118 13.69 -2.23 1.02
CA ASN A 118 12.87 -1.33 0.18
C ASN A 118 11.38 -1.71 0.20
N HIS A 119 10.90 -2.37 1.26
CA HIS A 119 9.49 -2.72 1.35
C HIS A 119 8.64 -1.44 1.51
N PRO A 120 7.68 -1.15 0.60
CA PRO A 120 6.90 0.10 0.63
C PRO A 120 6.21 0.36 1.98
N LEU A 121 5.69 -0.69 2.62
CA LEU A 121 5.05 -0.57 3.93
C LEU A 121 6.02 -0.16 5.05
N LEU A 122 7.24 -0.71 5.05
CA LEU A 122 8.26 -0.34 6.05
C LEU A 122 8.69 1.12 5.86
N ARG A 123 8.83 1.56 4.61
CA ARG A 123 9.11 2.96 4.29
C ARG A 123 8.00 3.88 4.79
N GLN A 124 6.74 3.54 4.52
CA GLN A 124 5.59 4.32 5.00
C GLN A 124 5.54 4.39 6.54
N PHE A 125 5.82 3.26 7.21
CA PHE A 125 5.92 3.19 8.66
C PHE A 125 6.98 4.16 9.20
N LYS A 126 8.21 4.09 8.68
CA LYS A 126 9.32 4.99 9.09
C LYS A 126 9.02 6.46 8.80
N GLN A 127 8.43 6.74 7.65
CA GLN A 127 8.11 8.11 7.25
C GLN A 127 7.03 8.72 8.15
N ALA A 128 6.02 7.95 8.56
CA ALA A 128 4.99 8.41 9.48
C ALA A 128 5.59 8.80 10.85
N ILE A 129 6.44 7.96 11.42
CA ILE A 129 7.13 8.23 12.70
C ILE A 129 8.06 9.45 12.56
N TRP A 130 8.81 9.54 11.46
CA TRP A 130 9.73 10.65 11.21
C TRP A 130 9.00 12.00 11.11
N CYS A 131 7.82 12.04 10.47
CA CYS A 131 6.99 13.24 10.40
C CYS A 131 6.56 13.73 11.80
N ILE A 132 6.18 12.82 12.70
CA ILE A 132 5.81 13.18 14.08
C ILE A 132 7.04 13.71 14.86
N LYS A 133 8.20 13.05 14.72
CA LYS A 133 9.45 13.51 15.34
C LYS A 133 9.82 14.93 14.91
N ILE A 134 9.73 15.21 13.61
CA ILE A 134 10.00 16.56 13.09
C ILE A 134 8.99 17.56 13.62
N LEU A 135 7.70 17.22 13.62
CA LEU A 135 6.68 18.10 14.15
C LEU A 135 6.92 18.42 15.64
N SER A 136 7.30 17.42 16.44
CA SER A 136 7.66 17.60 17.85
C SER A 136 8.89 18.50 18.03
N VAL A 137 9.94 18.32 17.22
CA VAL A 137 11.13 19.19 17.24
C VAL A 137 10.79 20.62 16.82
N LEU A 138 9.96 20.81 15.79
CA LEU A 138 9.52 22.14 15.35
C LEU A 138 8.65 22.83 16.41
N ILE A 139 7.73 22.10 17.05
CA ILE A 139 6.89 22.63 18.14
C ILE A 139 7.76 22.98 19.36
N THR A 140 8.73 22.14 19.72
CA THR A 140 9.65 22.40 20.85
C THR A 140 10.57 23.59 20.54
N SER A 141 11.03 23.71 19.29
CA SER A 141 11.81 24.87 18.83
C SER A 141 10.98 26.16 18.81
N LEU A 142 9.68 26.07 18.51
CA LEU A 142 8.74 27.19 18.62
C LEU A 142 8.46 27.55 20.10
N GLN A 143 8.47 26.57 20.99
CA GLN A 143 8.21 26.78 22.43
C GLN A 143 9.43 27.30 23.21
N ASN A 144 10.63 27.19 22.64
CA ASN A 144 11.87 27.77 23.19
C ASN A 144 12.09 29.25 22.85
N VAL A 145 11.09 29.95 22.27
CA VAL A 145 11.18 31.40 22.05
C VAL A 145 10.76 32.15 23.31
N HIS A 146 11.59 32.07 24.35
CA HIS A 146 11.83 33.27 25.17
C HIS A 146 12.79 34.13 24.34
N HIS A 147 12.27 35.25 23.83
CA HIS A 147 13.05 36.23 23.09
C HIS A 147 14.16 36.79 24.00
N GLU A 148 15.39 36.30 23.85
CA GLU A 148 16.58 37.12 24.10
C GLU A 148 17.23 37.43 22.76
N GLY A 149 17.12 38.71 22.38
CA GLY A 149 17.35 39.18 21.03
C GLY A 149 18.78 39.02 20.56
N GLN A 150 18.97 38.11 19.61
CA GLN A 150 20.06 38.21 18.65
C GLN A 150 19.51 38.12 17.23
N PRO A 151 19.92 39.04 16.33
CA PRO A 151 19.42 39.09 14.97
C PRO A 151 19.96 37.90 14.15
N MET A 152 19.08 37.37 13.31
CA MET A 152 19.30 36.21 12.46
C MET A 152 20.33 36.50 11.35
N PRO A 153 21.45 35.75 11.25
CA PRO A 153 22.34 35.85 10.10
C PRO A 153 21.89 34.89 8.98
N GLY A 154 21.54 35.44 7.81
CA GLY A 154 21.49 34.69 6.55
C GLY A 154 20.10 34.46 5.95
N GLU A 155 19.39 35.54 5.61
CA GLU A 155 18.32 35.51 4.62
C GLU A 155 18.90 35.23 3.22
N GLU A 156 19.06 33.96 2.84
CA GLU A 156 19.06 33.53 1.44
C GLU A 156 18.95 32.00 1.31
N GLN A 157 17.72 31.54 1.47
CA GLN A 157 17.08 30.52 0.64
C GLN A 157 15.62 30.48 1.05
N GLU A 158 14.77 31.23 0.33
CA GLU A 158 13.34 30.90 0.25
C GLU A 158 13.20 29.56 -0.49
N ASP A 159 13.56 28.46 0.19
CA ASP A 159 12.94 27.19 -0.13
C ASP A 159 11.52 27.29 0.42
N ILE A 160 10.60 27.66 -0.46
CA ILE A 160 9.18 27.41 -0.24
C ILE A 160 9.05 25.90 -0.04
N VAL A 161 9.11 25.47 1.23
CA VAL A 161 8.77 24.10 1.59
C VAL A 161 7.28 23.98 1.33
N MET A 162 6.96 23.58 0.11
CA MET A 162 5.63 23.17 -0.28
C MET A 162 5.22 22.07 0.70
N THR A 163 4.38 22.42 1.67
CA THR A 163 3.61 21.50 2.50
C THR A 163 2.64 20.79 1.56
N SER A 164 3.17 19.89 0.73
CA SER A 164 2.39 19.11 -0.22
C SER A 164 1.60 18.12 0.61
N THR A 165 0.42 18.59 1.01
CA THR A 165 -0.75 17.94 1.58
C THR A 165 -0.67 16.41 1.56
N GLN A 166 -0.04 15.85 2.59
CA GLN A 166 -0.31 14.61 3.34
C GLN A 166 -0.84 13.34 2.63
N SER A 167 -0.87 13.23 1.31
CA SER A 167 -1.38 12.06 0.59
C SER A 167 -0.50 11.72 -0.62
N ASN A 168 -0.21 10.43 -0.81
CA ASN A 168 0.57 9.94 -1.95
C ASN A 168 -0.21 9.96 -3.28
N LEU A 169 -1.45 10.49 -3.26
CA LEU A 169 -2.35 10.52 -4.39
C LEU A 169 -2.14 11.78 -5.22
N LEU A 170 -1.88 11.62 -6.52
CA LEU A 170 -1.68 12.76 -7.43
C LEU A 170 -2.95 13.55 -7.74
N ASN A 171 -4.12 12.98 -7.44
CA ASN A 171 -5.41 13.64 -7.65
C ASN A 171 -6.40 13.23 -6.56
N ILE A 172 -7.19 14.21 -6.11
CA ILE A 172 -8.24 14.05 -5.10
C ILE A 172 -9.64 13.83 -5.71
N THR A 173 -9.81 14.15 -6.99
CA THR A 173 -11.05 13.96 -7.76
C THR A 173 -10.77 13.20 -9.05
N CYS A 174 -11.72 12.39 -9.50
CA CYS A 174 -11.64 11.74 -10.80
C CYS A 174 -11.85 12.80 -11.90
N PRO A 175 -10.89 12.99 -12.83
CA PRO A 175 -11.00 14.00 -13.88
C PRO A 175 -12.07 13.68 -14.95
N LEU A 176 -12.64 12.46 -14.93
CA LEU A 176 -13.68 12.04 -15.87
C LEU A 176 -15.09 12.06 -15.26
N SER A 177 -15.25 11.58 -14.02
CA SER A 177 -16.55 11.54 -13.35
C SER A 177 -16.79 12.71 -12.39
N GLY A 178 -15.78 13.50 -12.08
CA GLY A 178 -15.85 14.61 -11.12
C GLY A 178 -15.99 14.19 -9.66
N LYS A 179 -16.21 12.89 -9.39
CA LYS A 179 -16.35 12.36 -8.03
C LYS A 179 -15.04 12.43 -7.26
N PRO A 180 -15.07 12.70 -5.95
CA PRO A 180 -13.86 12.60 -5.13
C PRO A 180 -13.38 11.15 -5.11
N VAL A 181 -12.06 10.97 -5.06
CA VAL A 181 -11.42 9.65 -5.14
C VAL A 181 -11.87 8.74 -3.99
N ILE A 182 -12.17 9.32 -2.82
CA ILE A 182 -12.72 8.61 -1.66
C ILE A 182 -14.13 8.03 -1.90
N GLU A 183 -14.88 8.47 -2.90
CA GLU A 183 -16.25 8.01 -3.20
C GLU A 183 -16.31 7.10 -4.43
N LEU A 184 -15.16 6.74 -5.01
CA LEU A 184 -15.12 5.86 -6.17
C LEU A 184 -15.45 4.41 -5.77
N ALA A 185 -16.41 3.81 -6.46
CA ALA A 185 -16.78 2.41 -6.27
C ALA A 185 -15.70 1.45 -6.80
N ASP A 186 -15.15 1.75 -7.98
CA ASP A 186 -14.09 0.97 -8.65
C ASP A 186 -12.94 1.93 -9.04
N PRO A 187 -12.06 2.33 -8.09
CA PRO A 187 -10.92 3.17 -8.39
C PRO A 187 -9.87 2.39 -9.19
N VAL A 188 -9.32 3.02 -10.22
CA VAL A 188 -8.23 2.46 -11.03
C VAL A 188 -7.18 3.52 -11.30
N ARG A 189 -5.91 3.10 -11.34
CA ARG A 189 -4.76 3.98 -11.56
C ARG A 189 -4.07 3.65 -12.87
N SER A 190 -3.65 4.69 -13.59
CA SER A 190 -2.78 4.50 -14.75
C SER A 190 -1.35 4.21 -14.31
N MET A 191 -0.75 3.13 -14.82
CA MET A 191 0.65 2.80 -14.56
C MET A 191 1.65 3.80 -15.17
N ASP A 192 1.22 4.62 -16.13
CA ASP A 192 2.08 5.57 -16.85
C ASP A 192 2.13 6.97 -16.22
N CYS A 193 1.04 7.39 -15.58
CA CYS A 193 0.92 8.74 -15.00
C CYS A 193 0.41 8.76 -13.56
N LYS A 194 0.11 7.60 -12.96
CA LYS A 194 -0.38 7.43 -11.59
C LYS A 194 -1.67 8.16 -11.21
N HIS A 195 -2.34 8.83 -12.15
CA HIS A 195 -3.67 9.41 -11.94
C HIS A 195 -4.75 8.34 -11.75
N ILE A 196 -5.73 8.66 -10.91
CA ILE A 196 -6.82 7.79 -10.45
C ILE A 196 -8.12 8.14 -11.16
N TYR A 197 -8.84 7.11 -11.58
CA TYR A 197 -10.09 7.21 -12.31
C TYR A 197 -11.15 6.24 -11.79
N GLU A 198 -12.41 6.50 -12.13
CA GLU A 198 -13.48 5.51 -12.03
C GLU A 198 -13.40 4.54 -13.21
N LYS A 199 -13.34 3.22 -12.94
CA LYS A 199 -13.14 2.17 -13.95
C LYS A 199 -14.10 2.28 -15.14
N LYS A 200 -15.39 2.48 -14.88
CA LYS A 200 -16.41 2.59 -15.93
C LYS A 200 -16.18 3.83 -16.81
N ALA A 201 -15.84 4.96 -16.20
CA ALA A 201 -15.64 6.23 -16.89
C ALA A 201 -14.38 6.19 -17.78
N VAL A 202 -13.27 5.67 -17.28
CA VAL A 202 -12.00 5.62 -18.03
C VAL A 202 -12.04 4.62 -19.18
N LEU A 203 -12.68 3.45 -18.99
CA LEU A 203 -12.84 2.48 -20.07
C LEU A 203 -13.75 3.01 -21.19
N HIS A 204 -14.81 3.74 -20.83
CA HIS A 204 -15.66 4.42 -21.81
C HIS A 204 -14.88 5.51 -22.55
N TYR A 205 -14.09 6.32 -21.83
CA TYR A 205 -13.25 7.37 -22.42
C TYR A 205 -12.24 6.81 -23.43
N ILE A 206 -11.50 5.76 -23.06
CA ILE A 206 -10.54 5.07 -23.96
C ILE A 206 -11.26 4.50 -25.19
N LYS A 207 -12.43 3.88 -25.01
CA LYS A 207 -13.20 3.29 -26.10
C LYS A 207 -13.76 4.35 -27.08
N SER A 208 -14.16 5.52 -26.55
CA SER A 208 -14.71 6.62 -27.35
C SER A 208 -13.65 7.37 -28.18
N LYS A 209 -12.38 7.33 -27.76
CA LYS A 209 -11.28 8.10 -28.36
C LYS A 209 -10.18 7.14 -28.83
N SER A 210 -10.48 6.38 -29.88
CA SER A 210 -9.74 5.18 -30.32
C SER A 210 -8.30 5.40 -30.81
N ALA A 211 -7.86 6.63 -31.08
CA ALA A 211 -6.52 6.89 -31.63
C ALA A 211 -5.56 7.64 -30.69
N SER A 212 -6.05 8.31 -29.65
CA SER A 212 -5.22 9.12 -28.74
C SER A 212 -5.97 9.53 -27.47
N SER A 213 -6.35 8.56 -26.65
CA SER A 213 -6.88 8.80 -25.31
C SER A 213 -5.78 9.33 -24.37
N ILE A 214 -5.38 10.59 -24.55
CA ILE A 214 -4.48 11.31 -23.65
C ILE A 214 -5.16 11.44 -22.27
N CYS A 215 -4.36 11.36 -21.23
CA CYS A 215 -4.75 11.64 -19.85
C CYS A 215 -5.54 12.96 -19.77
N PRO A 216 -6.75 12.97 -19.21
CA PRO A 216 -7.58 14.17 -19.12
C PRO A 216 -7.10 15.17 -18.06
N VAL A 217 -6.08 14.82 -17.26
CA VAL A 217 -5.48 15.75 -16.29
C VAL A 217 -4.66 16.80 -17.04
N ALA A 218 -4.93 18.07 -16.75
CA ALA A 218 -4.24 19.20 -17.36
C ALA A 218 -2.71 19.06 -17.22
N GLY A 219 -1.98 19.19 -18.33
CA GLY A 219 -0.53 19.10 -18.35
C GLY A 219 0.05 17.68 -18.40
N CYS A 220 -0.77 16.62 -18.42
CA CYS A 220 -0.26 15.25 -18.55
C CYS A 220 -0.25 14.76 -20.01
N PRO A 221 0.92 14.55 -20.65
CA PRO A 221 1.01 14.13 -22.06
C PRO A 221 0.83 12.62 -22.27
N LYS A 222 0.59 11.83 -21.21
CA LYS A 222 0.58 10.37 -21.27
C LYS A 222 -0.70 9.85 -21.93
N ILE A 223 -0.55 8.82 -22.78
CA ILE A 223 -1.67 8.14 -23.44
C ILE A 223 -2.15 6.99 -22.54
N LEU A 224 -3.46 6.96 -22.28
CA LEU A 224 -4.11 5.92 -21.50
C LEU A 224 -4.38 4.69 -22.36
N GLN A 225 -3.98 3.53 -21.85
CA GLN A 225 -4.27 2.22 -22.45
C GLN A 225 -5.10 1.38 -21.49
N ALA A 226 -6.14 0.70 -22.00
CA ALA A 226 -7.06 -0.08 -21.16
C ALA A 226 -6.35 -1.16 -20.33
N GLY A 227 -5.32 -1.80 -20.88
CA GLY A 227 -4.52 -2.80 -20.17
C GLY A 227 -3.55 -2.25 -19.12
N ARG A 228 -3.32 -0.93 -19.08
CA ARG A 228 -2.39 -0.26 -18.15
C ARG A 228 -3.11 0.60 -17.10
N VAL A 229 -4.43 0.56 -17.11
CA VAL A 229 -5.28 1.18 -16.09
C VAL A 229 -5.81 0.07 -15.21
N VAL A 230 -5.21 -0.09 -14.02
CA VAL A 230 -5.49 -1.21 -13.13
C VAL A 230 -5.74 -0.70 -11.71
N CYS A 231 -6.52 -1.44 -10.94
CA CYS A 231 -6.60 -1.22 -9.50
C CYS A 231 -5.44 -1.99 -8.87
N ASP A 232 -4.32 -1.32 -8.62
CA ASP A 232 -3.24 -1.94 -7.87
C ASP A 232 -3.63 -2.08 -6.38
N PRO A 233 -3.11 -3.08 -5.65
CA PRO A 233 -3.47 -3.29 -4.25
C PRO A 233 -3.12 -2.13 -3.32
N LEU A 234 -2.15 -1.28 -3.68
CA LEU A 234 -1.74 -0.12 -2.87
C LEU A 234 -2.72 1.05 -3.04
N LEU A 235 -3.32 1.20 -4.21
CA LEU A 235 -4.31 2.25 -4.49
C LEU A 235 -5.46 2.26 -3.49
N LEU A 236 -6.03 1.09 -3.17
CA LEU A 236 -7.13 1.00 -2.22
C LEU A 236 -6.70 1.40 -0.81
N ILE A 237 -5.46 1.07 -0.43
CA ILE A 237 -4.87 1.43 0.86
C ILE A 237 -4.68 2.95 0.93
N GLU A 238 -4.08 3.57 -0.08
CA GLU A 238 -3.86 5.02 -0.10
C GLU A 238 -5.19 5.82 -0.13
N ILE A 239 -6.24 5.28 -0.76
CA ILE A 239 -7.58 5.87 -0.73
C ILE A 239 -8.21 5.76 0.66
N ASP A 240 -8.02 4.63 1.33
CA ASP A 240 -8.53 4.42 2.69
C ASP A 240 -7.81 5.31 3.71
N GLU A 241 -6.49 5.47 3.58
CA GLU A 241 -5.71 6.44 4.34
C GLU A 241 -6.27 7.85 4.19
N MET A 242 -6.54 8.29 2.95
CA MET A 242 -7.14 9.60 2.67
C MET A 242 -8.55 9.75 3.29
N ARG A 243 -9.35 8.67 3.34
CA ARG A 243 -10.66 8.68 4.02
C ARG A 243 -10.49 8.87 5.54
N SER A 244 -9.54 8.19 6.15
CA SER A 244 -9.28 8.29 7.59
C SER A 244 -8.78 9.69 7.98
N MET A 245 -7.92 10.29 7.16
CA MET A 245 -7.45 11.67 7.35
C MET A 245 -8.57 12.71 7.18
N SER A 246 -9.46 12.53 6.21
CA SER A 246 -10.62 13.41 6.03
C SER A 246 -11.58 13.35 7.22
N LYS A 247 -11.69 12.21 7.90
CA LYS A 247 -12.49 12.07 9.13
C LYS A 247 -11.83 12.78 10.32
N GLN A 248 -10.49 12.74 10.42
CA GLN A 248 -9.75 13.43 11.48
C GLN A 248 -9.78 14.95 11.34
N THR A 249 -9.72 15.48 10.12
CA THR A 249 -9.84 16.93 9.85
C THR A 249 -11.26 17.48 9.99
N ALA A 250 -12.29 16.61 9.93
CA ALA A 250 -13.68 16.98 10.19
C ALA A 250 -14.03 17.02 11.69
N ILE A 251 -13.15 16.57 12.58
CA ILE A 251 -13.24 16.87 14.01
C ILE A 251 -12.74 18.30 14.19
N PRO A 252 -13.60 19.27 14.53
CA PRO A 252 -13.16 20.65 14.68
C PRO A 252 -12.24 20.72 15.90
N THR A 253 -10.93 20.80 15.69
CA THR A 253 -10.05 21.43 16.67
C THR A 253 -10.51 22.88 16.76
N VAL A 254 -11.20 23.17 17.87
CA VAL A 254 -11.66 24.49 18.26
C VAL A 254 -10.45 25.41 18.25
N VAL A 255 -10.34 26.25 17.21
CA VAL A 255 -9.47 27.41 17.25
C VAL A 255 -10.27 28.45 18.05
N GLU A 256 -10.03 28.51 19.35
CA GLU A 256 -10.57 29.59 20.19
C GLU A 256 -9.84 30.88 19.80
N ASP A 257 -10.61 31.82 19.25
CA ASP A 257 -10.21 33.19 18.96
C ASP A 257 -10.17 33.95 20.30
N PHE A 258 -8.96 34.22 20.81
CA PHE A 258 -8.75 34.93 22.08
C PHE A 258 -8.65 36.46 21.91
N THR A 259 -9.25 37.04 20.87
CA THR A 259 -9.32 38.50 20.74
C THR A 259 -10.46 39.10 21.58
N GLU A 260 -10.42 38.88 22.90
CA GLU A 260 -11.16 39.74 23.84
C GLU A 260 -10.29 40.97 24.12
N LEU A 261 -10.72 42.11 23.61
CA LEU A 261 -10.22 43.42 24.04
C LEU A 261 -10.85 43.69 25.41
N ASP A 262 -10.02 43.69 26.45
CA ASP A 262 -10.39 44.25 27.75
C ASP A 262 -10.65 45.76 27.57
N ASP A 263 -11.91 46.14 27.42
CA ASP A 263 -12.34 47.52 27.60
C ASP A 263 -12.42 47.79 29.12
N GLU A 264 -11.44 48.52 29.64
CA GLU A 264 -11.46 49.12 30.98
C GLU A 264 -12.62 50.15 31.09
N ASP A 265 -13.45 50.02 32.13
CA ASP A 265 -14.16 51.13 32.80
C ASP A 265 -14.53 50.77 34.26
#